data_AF-L0AM47-F1
#
_entry.id   AF-L0AM47-F1
#
_cell.length_a   1.000
_cell.length_b   1.000
_cell.length_c   1.000
_cell.angle_alpha   90.00
_cell.angle_beta   90.00
_cell.angle_gamma   90.00
#
_symmetry.space_group_name_H-M   'P 1'
#
loop_
_entity.id
_entity.type
_entity.pdbx_description
1 polymer ?
#
loop_
_entity_poly.entity_id
_entity_poly.type
_entity_poly.pdbx_seq_one_letter_code
_entity_poly.pdbx_strand_id
1 'polypeptide(L)'
;MSDEQDVRPEDALQVAQRALQKCNGLEDDLEELREEYDELAEELTAVKLRLSEEDDDAEYRDLSLDTKIGMVREHAYQKAVNGHGRATLTYDDVMWEVFDGEPGNNQCYRLLRRAAGYDNDGDRIQDIPGFDLDENSRPMKLTVDAEAAKRGVAFSSRNNSSPGEVF
;
A
#
# COMPACT_ATOMS: atom_id res chain seq x y z
N MET A 1 26.65 27.27 51.92
CA MET A 1 25.18 27.23 51.91
C MET A 1 24.81 26.22 50.86
N SER A 2 24.37 25.03 51.29
CA SER A 2 23.96 23.96 50.39
C SER A 2 22.48 23.75 50.68
N ASP A 3 21.62 24.36 49.88
CA ASP A 3 20.18 24.08 49.88
C ASP A 3 19.99 22.69 49.24
N GLU A 4 20.20 21.65 50.04
CA GLU A 4 19.67 20.32 49.73
C GLU A 4 18.17 20.40 49.98
N GLN A 5 17.40 20.61 48.91
CA GLN A 5 15.95 20.53 48.97
C GLN A 5 15.58 19.12 49.41
N ASP A 6 15.21 18.97 50.68
CA ASP A 6 14.76 17.71 51.27
C ASP A 6 13.37 17.38 50.69
N VAL A 7 13.35 16.71 49.54
CA VAL A 7 12.13 16.29 48.85
C VAL A 7 11.48 15.22 49.70
N ARG A 8 10.27 15.49 50.19
CA ARG A 8 9.54 14.52 50.99
C ARG A 8 9.18 13.31 50.12
N PRO A 9 9.21 12.08 50.68
CA PRO A 9 8.85 10.87 49.93
C PRO A 9 7.46 10.97 49.28
N GLU A 10 6.52 11.67 49.92
CA GLU A 10 5.18 11.89 49.37
C GLU A 10 5.20 12.79 48.12
N ASP A 11 6.03 13.84 48.11
CA ASP A 11 6.16 14.74 46.95
C ASP A 11 6.83 14.02 45.77
N ALA A 12 7.84 13.19 46.05
CA ALA A 12 8.49 12.35 45.03
C ALA A 12 7.52 11.32 44.43
N LEU A 13 6.67 10.70 45.25
CA LEU A 13 5.63 9.78 44.78
C LEU A 13 4.58 10.48 43.92
N GLN A 14 4.15 11.68 44.31
CA GLN A 14 3.16 12.44 43.56
C GLN A 14 3.68 12.91 42.20
N VAL A 15 4.96 13.31 42.15
CA VAL A 15 5.65 13.62 40.88
C VAL A 15 5.81 12.37 40.02
N ALA A 16 6.19 11.23 40.60
CA ALA A 16 6.33 9.97 39.88
C ALA A 16 4.99 9.48 39.30
N GLN A 17 3.90 9.58 40.06
CA GLN A 17 2.55 9.23 39.60
C GLN A 17 2.09 10.14 38.45
N ARG A 18 2.35 11.45 38.56
CA ARG A 18 2.03 12.40 37.49
C ARG A 18 2.87 12.16 36.23
N ALA A 19 4.14 11.80 36.40
CA ALA A 19 5.02 11.45 35.29
C ALA A 19 4.55 10.17 34.60
N LEU A 20 4.22 9.11 35.36
CA LEU A 20 3.66 7.87 34.83
C LEU A 20 2.34 8.12 34.07
N GLN A 21 1.43 8.90 34.63
CA GLN A 21 0.17 9.22 33.96
C GLN A 21 0.39 9.98 32.64
N LYS A 22 1.39 10.86 32.58
CA LYS A 22 1.78 11.53 31.33
C LYS A 22 2.43 10.57 30.34
N CYS A 23 3.29 9.67 30.80
CA CYS A 23 3.91 8.67 29.94
C CYS A 23 2.86 7.77 29.31
N ASN A 24 1.90 7.27 30.11
CA ASN A 24 0.81 6.46 29.59
C ASN A 24 -0.01 7.22 28.55
N GLY A 25 -0.37 8.49 28.82
CA GLY A 25 -1.08 9.30 27.83
C GLY A 25 -0.28 9.53 26.54
N LEU A 26 1.04 9.69 26.63
CA LEU A 26 1.90 9.79 25.44
C LEU A 26 2.05 8.44 24.71
N GLU A 27 1.99 7.32 25.41
CA GLU A 27 1.98 5.99 24.80
C GLU A 27 0.69 5.77 24.01
N ASP A 28 -0.46 6.14 24.59
CA ASP A 28 -1.76 6.10 23.93
C ASP A 28 -1.77 7.01 22.68
N ASP A 29 -1.35 8.27 22.81
CA ASP A 29 -1.25 9.23 21.68
C ASP A 29 -0.32 8.72 20.58
N LEU A 30 0.78 8.04 20.94
CA LEU A 30 1.72 7.46 19.98
C LEU A 30 1.16 6.23 19.27
N GLU A 31 0.32 5.44 19.93
CA GLU A 31 -0.38 4.32 19.32
C GLU A 31 -1.42 4.82 18.33
N GLU A 32 -2.27 5.78 18.72
CA GLU A 32 -3.26 6.42 17.84
C GLU A 32 -2.59 7.02 16.59
N LEU A 33 -1.50 7.79 16.78
CA LEU A 33 -0.80 8.41 15.65
C LEU A 33 -0.13 7.39 14.71
N ARG A 34 0.29 6.23 15.24
CA ARG A 34 0.84 5.14 14.42
C ARG A 34 -0.25 4.48 13.59
N GLU A 35 -1.41 4.23 14.19
CA GLU A 35 -2.57 3.68 13.49
C GLU A 35 -3.02 4.61 12.35
N GLU A 36 -3.19 5.92 12.63
CA GLU A 36 -3.54 6.92 11.61
C GLU A 36 -2.48 7.00 10.50
N TYR A 37 -1.20 6.97 10.86
CA TYR A 37 -0.12 7.00 9.88
C TYR A 37 -0.14 5.76 8.97
N ASP A 38 -0.39 4.59 9.54
CA ASP A 38 -0.45 3.36 8.76
C ASP A 38 -1.65 3.34 7.81
N GLU A 39 -2.83 3.78 8.27
CA GLU A 39 -4.03 3.96 7.44
C GLU A 39 -3.77 4.93 6.28
N LEU A 40 -3.25 6.13 6.56
CA LEU A 40 -2.91 7.11 5.51
C LEU A 40 -1.87 6.56 4.53
N ALA A 41 -0.87 5.83 5.02
CA ALA A 41 0.17 5.28 4.17
C ALA A 41 -0.36 4.16 3.27
N GLU A 42 -1.36 3.39 3.72
CA GLU A 42 -2.07 2.40 2.92
C GLU A 42 -2.93 3.06 1.84
N GLU A 43 -3.76 4.05 2.21
CA GLU A 43 -4.58 4.81 1.24
C GLU A 43 -3.71 5.46 0.15
N LEU A 44 -2.63 6.14 0.55
CA LEU A 44 -1.72 6.79 -0.38
C LEU A 44 -1.00 5.78 -1.28
N THR A 45 -0.74 4.57 -0.80
CA THR A 45 -0.17 3.49 -1.61
C THR A 45 -1.18 3.01 -2.65
N ALA A 46 -2.44 2.77 -2.25
CA ALA A 46 -3.52 2.38 -3.15
C ALA A 46 -3.70 3.40 -4.29
N VAL A 47 -3.80 4.68 -3.94
CA VAL A 47 -3.94 5.79 -4.90
C VAL A 47 -2.74 5.85 -5.86
N LYS A 48 -1.52 5.71 -5.36
CA LYS A 48 -0.31 5.76 -6.21
C LYS A 48 -0.19 4.55 -7.13
N LEU A 49 -0.70 3.37 -6.74
CA LEU A 49 -0.73 2.19 -7.60
C LEU A 49 -1.70 2.34 -8.78
N ARG A 50 -2.78 3.11 -8.59
CA ARG A 50 -3.77 3.43 -9.63
C ARG A 50 -3.21 4.32 -10.75
N LEU A 51 -2.16 5.10 -10.47
CA LEU A 51 -1.39 5.91 -11.42
C LEU A 51 -2.24 6.71 -12.44
N SER A 52 -3.24 7.49 -11.99
CA SER A 52 -3.64 8.78 -12.59
C SER A 52 -4.88 9.37 -11.90
N GLU A 53 -4.96 10.70 -11.89
CA GLU A 53 -6.17 11.47 -11.56
C GLU A 53 -7.19 11.31 -12.72
N GLU A 54 -7.78 10.14 -12.88
CA GLU A 54 -8.82 9.93 -13.89
C GLU A 54 -10.16 9.55 -13.25
N ASP A 55 -11.21 9.89 -13.99
CA ASP A 55 -12.62 9.87 -13.60
C ASP A 55 -13.05 8.46 -13.18
N ASP A 56 -13.35 8.27 -11.89
CA ASP A 56 -13.80 7.00 -11.32
C ASP A 56 -15.10 6.48 -11.98
N ASP A 57 -15.80 7.34 -12.74
CA ASP A 57 -17.05 7.05 -13.45
C ASP A 57 -16.87 6.62 -14.93
N ALA A 58 -15.63 6.48 -15.43
CA ALA A 58 -15.40 6.10 -16.83
C ALA A 58 -15.76 4.64 -17.12
N GLU A 59 -16.51 4.40 -18.20
CA GLU A 59 -16.86 3.05 -18.64
C GLU A 59 -15.61 2.24 -19.04
N TYR A 60 -15.59 0.93 -18.78
CA TYR A 60 -14.43 0.07 -19.04
C TYR A 60 -13.91 0.13 -20.48
N ARG A 61 -14.77 0.42 -21.46
CA ARG A 61 -14.34 0.58 -22.87
C ARG A 61 -13.49 1.82 -23.11
N ASP A 62 -13.74 2.87 -22.35
CA ASP A 62 -13.09 4.17 -22.49
C ASP A 62 -11.79 4.24 -21.66
N LEU A 63 -11.65 3.37 -20.66
CA LEU A 63 -10.44 3.25 -19.87
C LEU A 63 -9.22 2.84 -20.72
N SER A 64 -8.12 3.57 -20.51
CA SER A 64 -6.83 3.22 -21.09
C SER A 64 -6.31 1.88 -20.55
N LEU A 65 -5.36 1.26 -21.27
CA LEU A 65 -4.75 0.02 -20.79
C LEU A 65 -4.00 0.22 -19.48
N ASP A 66 -3.28 1.33 -19.33
CA ASP A 66 -2.51 1.64 -18.11
C ASP A 66 -3.46 1.89 -16.94
N THR A 67 -4.60 2.56 -17.16
CA THR A 67 -5.64 2.77 -16.14
C THR A 67 -6.19 1.42 -15.66
N LYS A 68 -6.51 0.49 -16.59
CA LYS A 68 -6.96 -0.86 -16.23
C LYS A 68 -5.92 -1.63 -15.42
N ILE A 69 -4.64 -1.49 -15.77
CA ILE A 69 -3.54 -2.12 -15.01
C ILE A 69 -3.46 -1.51 -13.60
N GLY A 70 -3.59 -0.19 -13.49
CA GLY A 70 -3.63 0.53 -12.22
C GLY A 70 -4.74 0.05 -11.30
N MET A 71 -5.97 -0.05 -11.82
CA MET A 71 -7.14 -0.57 -11.07
C MET A 71 -6.93 -2.01 -10.58
N VAL A 72 -6.35 -2.88 -11.41
CA VAL A 72 -6.02 -4.25 -10.99
C VAL A 72 -4.98 -4.26 -9.86
N ARG A 73 -3.97 -3.39 -9.92
CA ARG A 73 -2.95 -3.28 -8.88
C ARG A 73 -3.51 -2.73 -7.57
N GLU A 74 -4.33 -1.69 -7.67
CA GLU A 74 -5.03 -1.09 -6.54
C GLU A 74 -5.93 -2.11 -5.84
N HIS A 75 -6.82 -2.77 -6.58
CA HIS A 75 -7.71 -3.78 -6.01
C HIS A 75 -6.92 -4.93 -5.37
N ALA A 76 -5.85 -5.38 -6.04
CA ALA A 76 -5.02 -6.45 -5.50
C ALA A 76 -4.27 -6.06 -4.23
N TYR A 77 -3.83 -4.81 -4.14
CA TYR A 77 -3.21 -4.24 -2.94
C TYR A 77 -4.23 -4.11 -1.81
N GLN A 78 -5.40 -3.53 -2.06
CA GLN A 78 -6.49 -3.42 -1.07
C GLN A 78 -6.91 -4.80 -0.56
N LYS A 79 -7.03 -5.80 -1.44
CA LYS A 79 -7.31 -7.20 -1.06
C LYS A 79 -6.22 -7.79 -0.16
N ALA A 80 -4.96 -7.40 -0.37
CA ALA A 80 -3.84 -7.84 0.46
C ALA A 80 -3.82 -7.13 1.83
N VAL A 81 -4.10 -5.83 1.87
CA VAL A 81 -4.21 -5.00 3.09
C VAL A 81 -5.35 -5.48 3.97
N ASN A 82 -6.57 -5.58 3.41
CA ASN A 82 -7.75 -6.11 4.11
C ASN A 82 -7.60 -7.58 4.54
N GLY A 83 -6.62 -8.27 3.96
CA GLY A 83 -6.26 -9.64 4.29
C GLY A 83 -5.25 -9.71 5.43
N HIS A 84 -4.14 -10.42 5.21
CA HIS A 84 -3.04 -10.59 6.17
C HIS A 84 -1.71 -10.13 5.54
N GLY A 85 -1.76 -9.04 4.77
CA GLY A 85 -0.61 -8.48 4.03
C GLY A 85 -0.27 -9.20 2.73
N ARG A 86 -1.00 -10.25 2.36
CA ARG A 86 -0.83 -10.98 1.08
C ARG A 86 -2.18 -11.33 0.45
N ALA A 87 -2.25 -11.28 -0.87
CA ALA A 87 -3.42 -11.71 -1.63
C ALA A 87 -3.04 -12.45 -2.91
N THR A 88 -4.01 -13.18 -3.48
CA THR A 88 -3.90 -13.74 -4.82
C THR A 88 -5.12 -13.37 -5.64
N LEU A 89 -4.92 -12.90 -6.86
CA LEU A 89 -5.99 -12.62 -7.82
C LEU A 89 -5.89 -13.57 -9.01
N THR A 90 -7.03 -14.10 -9.41
CA THR A 90 -7.24 -14.88 -10.63
C THR A 90 -7.94 -14.03 -11.68
N TYR A 91 -8.12 -14.59 -12.87
CA TYR A 91 -8.88 -13.93 -13.94
C TYR A 91 -10.34 -13.65 -13.54
N ASP A 92 -10.91 -14.47 -12.65
CA ASP A 92 -12.29 -14.36 -12.17
C ASP A 92 -12.44 -13.15 -11.24
N ASP A 93 -11.46 -12.96 -10.34
CA ASP A 93 -11.39 -11.77 -9.49
C ASP A 93 -11.27 -10.49 -10.34
N VAL A 94 -10.39 -10.48 -11.35
CA VAL A 94 -10.28 -9.33 -12.28
C VAL A 94 -11.58 -9.09 -13.03
N MET A 95 -12.25 -10.15 -13.46
CA MET A 95 -13.48 -10.05 -14.23
C MET A 95 -14.59 -9.44 -13.39
N TRP A 96 -14.89 -10.03 -12.23
CA TRP A 96 -16.10 -9.72 -11.46
C TRP A 96 -15.89 -8.69 -10.36
N GLU A 97 -14.69 -8.62 -9.78
CA GLU A 97 -14.43 -7.69 -8.67
C GLU A 97 -13.87 -6.35 -9.14
N VAL A 98 -13.16 -6.31 -10.28
CA VAL A 98 -12.52 -5.08 -10.79
C VAL A 98 -13.31 -4.42 -11.92
N PHE A 99 -13.96 -5.20 -12.79
CA PHE A 99 -14.57 -4.69 -14.02
C PHE A 99 -15.98 -5.23 -14.30
N ASP A 100 -16.68 -5.74 -13.28
CA ASP A 100 -18.11 -6.11 -13.35
C ASP A 100 -18.51 -7.04 -14.53
N GLY A 101 -17.61 -7.93 -14.96
CA GLY A 101 -17.85 -8.90 -16.02
C GLY A 101 -17.61 -8.40 -17.45
N GLU A 102 -17.18 -7.15 -17.63
CA GLU A 102 -16.92 -6.57 -18.95
C GLU A 102 -15.76 -7.24 -19.74
N PRO A 103 -14.56 -7.47 -19.15
CA PRO A 103 -13.46 -8.10 -19.87
C PRO A 103 -13.72 -9.59 -20.11
N GLY A 104 -13.34 -10.08 -21.30
CA GLY A 104 -13.25 -11.52 -21.54
C GLY A 104 -11.99 -12.15 -20.91
N ASN A 105 -12.01 -13.47 -20.66
CA ASN A 105 -10.94 -14.22 -19.98
C ASN A 105 -9.51 -13.88 -20.48
N ASN A 106 -9.31 -13.82 -21.80
CA ASN A 106 -8.00 -13.51 -22.38
C ASN A 106 -7.49 -12.12 -22.01
N GLN A 107 -8.40 -11.14 -21.87
CA GLN A 107 -8.02 -9.80 -21.44
C GLN A 107 -7.68 -9.79 -19.96
N CYS A 108 -8.43 -10.50 -19.11
CA CYS A 108 -8.09 -10.64 -17.69
C CYS A 108 -6.69 -11.23 -17.50
N TYR A 109 -6.31 -12.27 -18.25
CA TYR A 109 -4.96 -12.84 -18.18
C TYR A 109 -3.88 -11.84 -18.63
N ARG A 110 -4.14 -11.02 -19.67
CA ARG A 110 -3.22 -9.95 -20.07
C ARG A 110 -3.06 -8.89 -18.99
N LEU A 111 -4.16 -8.50 -18.36
CA LEU A 111 -4.14 -7.52 -17.27
C LEU A 111 -3.34 -8.05 -16.06
N LEU A 112 -3.50 -9.32 -15.70
CA LEU A 112 -2.69 -9.94 -14.64
C LEU A 112 -1.19 -9.93 -14.95
N ARG A 113 -0.80 -10.31 -16.18
CA ARG A 113 0.61 -10.24 -16.61
C ARG A 113 1.18 -8.84 -16.52
N ARG A 114 0.45 -7.88 -17.06
CA ARG A 114 0.85 -6.47 -17.10
C ARG A 114 0.93 -5.87 -15.69
N ALA A 115 0.00 -6.22 -14.81
CA ALA A 115 0.03 -5.83 -13.41
C ALA A 115 1.32 -6.30 -12.72
N ALA A 116 1.78 -7.53 -12.99
CA ALA A 116 3.06 -8.06 -12.51
C ALA A 116 4.31 -7.54 -13.25
N GLY A 117 4.15 -6.68 -14.26
CA GLY A 117 5.27 -6.11 -15.03
C GLY A 117 5.78 -6.99 -16.16
N TYR A 118 4.94 -7.89 -16.69
CA TYR A 118 5.22 -8.70 -17.87
C TYR A 118 4.51 -8.14 -19.10
N ASP A 119 5.05 -8.39 -20.29
CA ASP A 119 4.36 -8.13 -21.54
C ASP A 119 3.37 -9.26 -21.91
N ASN A 120 2.86 -9.22 -23.15
CA ASN A 120 1.90 -10.23 -23.61
C ASN A 120 2.58 -11.57 -23.96
N ASP A 121 3.86 -11.53 -24.30
CA ASP A 121 4.67 -12.67 -24.71
C ASP A 121 5.25 -13.42 -23.51
N GLY A 122 5.17 -12.82 -22.31
CA GLY A 122 5.62 -13.40 -21.04
C GLY A 122 7.02 -12.95 -20.64
N ASP A 123 7.57 -11.95 -21.34
CA ASP A 123 8.84 -11.35 -20.99
C ASP A 123 8.65 -10.29 -19.91
N ARG A 124 9.52 -10.31 -18.91
CA ARG A 124 9.48 -9.32 -17.81
C ARG A 124 10.00 -7.98 -18.33
N ILE A 125 9.11 -7.00 -18.44
CA ILE A 125 9.42 -5.65 -18.93
C ILE A 125 9.72 -4.66 -17.80
N GLN A 126 9.17 -4.89 -16.61
CA GLN A 126 9.36 -4.03 -15.45
C GLN A 126 9.33 -4.86 -14.16
N ASP A 127 10.18 -4.51 -13.20
CA ASP A 127 10.06 -5.02 -11.83
C ASP A 127 9.04 -4.16 -11.08
N ILE A 128 7.96 -4.78 -10.62
CA ILE A 128 6.88 -4.12 -9.89
C ILE A 128 6.93 -4.65 -8.45
N PRO A 129 7.46 -3.88 -7.48
CA PRO A 129 7.66 -4.38 -6.13
C PRO A 129 6.36 -4.86 -5.50
N GLY A 130 6.37 -6.09 -4.98
CA GLY A 130 5.22 -6.70 -4.33
C GLY A 130 4.17 -7.30 -5.26
N PHE A 131 4.42 -7.34 -6.57
CA PHE A 131 3.52 -7.96 -7.55
C PHE A 131 4.28 -9.03 -8.33
N ASP A 132 3.86 -10.29 -8.17
CA ASP A 132 4.47 -11.44 -8.82
C ASP A 132 3.42 -12.29 -9.52
N LEU A 133 3.82 -12.96 -10.60
CA LEU A 133 2.94 -13.82 -11.37
C LEU A 133 3.28 -15.30 -11.18
N ASP A 134 2.30 -16.09 -10.74
CA ASP A 134 2.39 -17.55 -10.69
C ASP A 134 1.77 -18.15 -11.95
N GLU A 135 2.58 -18.29 -13.00
CA GLU A 135 2.18 -18.93 -14.26
C GLU A 135 2.05 -20.46 -14.16
N ASN A 136 2.62 -21.07 -13.13
CA ASN A 136 2.52 -22.52 -12.93
C ASN A 136 1.16 -22.93 -12.33
N SER A 137 0.49 -21.98 -11.67
CA SER A 137 -0.87 -22.17 -11.19
C SER A 137 -1.89 -22.22 -12.33
N ARG A 138 -2.91 -23.06 -12.17
CA ARG A 138 -4.09 -23.09 -13.05
C ARG A 138 -5.35 -22.92 -12.19
N PRO A 139 -6.13 -21.83 -12.36
CA PRO A 139 -5.85 -20.69 -13.24
C PRO A 139 -4.62 -19.89 -12.80
N MET A 140 -4.00 -19.15 -13.73
CA MET A 140 -2.88 -18.24 -13.47
C MET A 140 -3.26 -17.20 -12.40
N LYS A 141 -2.32 -16.89 -11.52
CA LYS A 141 -2.55 -16.00 -10.36
C LYS A 141 -1.53 -14.87 -10.31
N LEU A 142 -2.01 -13.68 -9.98
CA LEU A 142 -1.20 -12.57 -9.50
C LEU A 142 -1.12 -12.66 -7.98
N THR A 143 0.08 -12.83 -7.45
CA THR A 143 0.34 -12.80 -6.00
C THR A 143 0.81 -11.40 -5.61
N VAL A 144 0.25 -10.87 -4.53
CA VAL A 144 0.57 -9.53 -4.03
C VAL A 144 1.06 -9.59 -2.58
N ASP A 145 2.10 -8.81 -2.29
CA ASP A 145 2.65 -8.55 -0.97
C ASP A 145 2.53 -7.05 -0.67
N ALA A 146 1.64 -6.71 0.26
CA ALA A 146 1.29 -5.32 0.56
C ALA A 146 2.49 -4.53 1.10
N GLU A 147 3.33 -5.15 1.92
CA GLU A 147 4.51 -4.50 2.49
C GLU A 147 5.58 -4.20 1.44
N ALA A 148 5.78 -5.14 0.50
CA ALA A 148 6.68 -4.91 -0.63
C ALA A 148 6.13 -3.83 -1.59
N ALA A 149 4.81 -3.80 -1.83
CA ALA A 149 4.15 -2.78 -2.63
C ALA A 149 4.23 -1.38 -1.99
N LYS A 150 3.90 -1.25 -0.69
CA LYS A 150 3.99 -0.01 0.12
C LYS A 150 5.41 0.56 0.08
N ARG A 151 6.43 -0.29 0.29
CA ARG A 151 7.84 0.11 0.14
C ARG A 151 8.16 0.54 -1.29
N GLY A 152 7.78 -0.24 -2.30
CA GLY A 152 8.03 0.07 -3.70
C GLY A 152 7.52 1.44 -4.11
N VAL A 153 6.28 1.75 -3.73
CA VAL A 153 5.65 3.06 -3.97
C VAL A 153 6.41 4.18 -3.27
N ALA A 154 6.74 4.02 -1.98
CA ALA A 154 7.50 5.02 -1.21
C ALA A 154 8.87 5.34 -1.85
N PHE A 155 9.58 4.32 -2.37
CA PHE A 155 10.88 4.50 -3.03
C PHE A 155 10.77 4.99 -4.48
N SER A 156 9.68 4.67 -5.19
CA SER A 156 9.44 5.20 -6.55
C SER A 156 9.27 6.73 -6.55
N SER A 157 8.63 7.30 -5.52
CA SER A 157 8.54 8.76 -5.37
C SER A 157 9.87 9.46 -5.08
N ARG A 158 10.89 8.73 -4.58
CA ARG A 158 12.24 9.29 -4.37
C ARG A 158 13.07 9.35 -5.65
N ASN A 159 12.81 8.47 -6.63
CA ASN A 159 13.51 8.50 -7.92
C ASN A 159 12.93 9.51 -8.91
N ASN A 160 11.66 9.93 -8.74
CA ASN A 160 11.05 10.99 -9.54
C ASN A 160 11.36 12.41 -9.02
N SER A 161 11.98 12.53 -7.84
CA SER A 161 12.63 13.76 -7.41
C SER A 161 13.96 13.86 -8.14
N SER A 162 13.96 14.52 -9.31
CA SER A 162 15.16 14.82 -10.08
C SER A 162 16.32 15.28 -9.18
N PRO A 163 17.56 14.80 -9.41
CA PRO A 163 18.74 15.37 -8.76
C PRO A 163 18.78 16.85 -9.14
N GLY A 164 18.75 17.71 -8.13
CA GLY A 164 18.64 19.15 -8.29
C GLY A 164 19.62 19.69 -9.33
N GLU A 165 19.08 20.57 -10.18
CA GLU A 165 19.84 21.70 -10.69
C GLU A 165 20.55 22.37 -9.51
N VAL A 166 21.87 22.20 -9.45
CA VAL A 166 22.73 23.01 -8.59
C VAL A 166 23.28 24.11 -9.49
N PHE A 167 22.79 25.33 -9.27
CA PHE A 167 23.33 26.57 -9.82
C PHE A 167 24.74 26.84 -9.31
#